data_AF-A0A316QRP6-F1
#
_entry.id   AF-A0A316QRP6-F1
#
_cell.length_a   1.000
_cell.length_b   1.000
_cell.length_c   1.000
_cell.angle_alpha   90.00
_cell.angle_beta   90.00
_cell.angle_gamma   90.00
#
_symmetry.space_group_name_H-M   'P 1'
#
loop_
_entity.id
_entity.type
_entity.pdbx_description
1 polymer ?
#
loop_
_entity_poly.entity_id
_entity_poly.type
_entity_poly.pdbx_seq_one_letter_code
_entity_poly.pdbx_strand_id
1 'polypeptide(L)'
;MNKQRAIQIITRAAELYKNNLEDQKILFLYGIPSHVKKDLQTQTGYLPSINSYEVAFHRCNFLHLTGVKLNTNTVASSIHFYEKCIKKRLTENDFSLAKNGSTVQKLDVLENMMLLKKSITMIGEFTDKGPQLFTEKVAGNICGCIGFIQDKKTKLNVPNTLLKKDIRDVTAVPTQKVFGTISKQYTEAKYSNIIKLDKCIDIMNCRFSQQIENLIKRT
;
A
#
# COMPACT_ATOMS: atom_id res chain seq x y z
N MET A 1 -8.35 -13.75 -19.50
CA MET A 1 -9.30 -13.62 -18.37
C MET A 1 -10.61 -13.07 -18.90
N ASN A 2 -11.74 -13.69 -18.59
CA ASN A 2 -13.06 -13.18 -18.96
C ASN A 2 -13.55 -12.11 -17.94
N LYS A 3 -14.52 -11.28 -18.34
CA LYS A 3 -15.03 -10.19 -17.48
C LYS A 3 -15.78 -10.69 -16.25
N GLN A 4 -16.47 -11.83 -16.33
CA GLN A 4 -17.15 -12.43 -15.18
C GLN A 4 -16.18 -12.77 -14.05
N ARG A 5 -15.05 -13.40 -14.39
CA ARG A 5 -13.98 -13.68 -13.42
C ARG A 5 -13.37 -12.41 -12.88
N ALA A 6 -13.17 -11.39 -13.72
CA ALA A 6 -12.68 -10.10 -13.29
C ALA A 6 -13.63 -9.44 -12.27
N ILE A 7 -14.94 -9.49 -12.50
CA ILE A 7 -15.96 -8.96 -11.57
C ILE A 7 -15.87 -9.68 -10.21
N GLN A 8 -15.76 -11.02 -10.20
CA GLN A 8 -15.61 -11.77 -8.95
C GLN A 8 -14.40 -11.32 -8.13
N ILE A 9 -13.23 -11.22 -8.77
CA ILE A 9 -11.98 -10.79 -8.14
C ILE A 9 -12.12 -9.35 -7.63
N ILE A 10 -12.61 -8.43 -8.48
CA ILE A 10 -12.76 -7.01 -8.14
C ILE A 10 -13.72 -6.82 -6.97
N THR A 11 -14.89 -7.47 -6.99
CA THR A 11 -15.89 -7.37 -5.92
C THR A 11 -15.35 -7.93 -4.60
N ARG A 12 -14.68 -9.08 -4.62
CA ARG A 12 -14.06 -9.65 -3.42
C ARG A 12 -12.94 -8.76 -2.88
N ALA A 13 -12.10 -8.23 -3.77
CA ALA A 13 -11.06 -7.28 -3.39
C ALA A 13 -11.63 -5.98 -2.83
N ALA A 14 -12.78 -5.50 -3.33
CA ALA A 14 -13.44 -4.30 -2.79
C ALA A 14 -13.91 -4.53 -1.34
N GLU A 15 -14.47 -5.70 -1.04
CA GLU A 15 -14.82 -6.08 0.34
C GLU A 15 -13.57 -6.14 1.25
N LEU A 16 -12.47 -6.71 0.76
CA LEU A 16 -11.21 -6.72 1.49
C LEU A 16 -10.65 -5.30 1.69
N TYR A 17 -10.70 -4.44 0.67
CA TYR A 17 -10.26 -3.05 0.75
C TYR A 17 -11.06 -2.29 1.80
N LYS A 18 -12.40 -2.40 1.77
CA LYS A 18 -13.29 -1.79 2.76
C LYS A 18 -12.92 -2.16 4.19
N ASN A 19 -12.69 -3.45 4.44
CA ASN A 19 -12.47 -3.96 5.79
C ASN A 19 -11.06 -3.69 6.31
N ASN A 20 -10.06 -3.61 5.41
CA ASN A 20 -8.66 -3.58 5.80
C ASN A 20 -7.97 -2.23 5.55
N LEU A 21 -8.43 -1.41 4.61
CA LEU A 21 -7.66 -0.26 4.13
C LEU A 21 -8.50 1.02 4.05
N GLU A 22 -9.77 0.95 3.67
CA GLU A 22 -10.62 2.12 3.50
C GLU A 22 -10.62 3.02 4.74
N ASP A 23 -10.36 4.32 4.50
CA ASP A 23 -10.34 5.40 5.49
C ASP A 23 -9.37 5.15 6.65
N GLN A 24 -8.34 4.34 6.40
CA GLN A 24 -7.22 4.12 7.33
C GLN A 24 -5.95 4.78 6.83
N LYS A 25 -5.10 5.15 7.78
CA LYS A 25 -3.70 5.51 7.54
C LYS A 25 -2.79 4.42 8.06
N ILE A 26 -1.72 4.16 7.32
CA ILE A 26 -0.72 3.15 7.67
C ILE A 26 0.65 3.81 7.68
N LEU A 27 1.40 3.57 8.75
CA LEU A 27 2.78 3.97 8.93
C LEU A 27 3.67 2.73 8.75
N PHE A 28 4.50 2.74 7.72
CA PHE A 28 5.58 1.77 7.58
C PHE A 28 6.81 2.29 8.31
N LEU A 29 7.35 1.50 9.23
CA LEU A 29 8.68 1.70 9.81
C LEU A 29 9.66 0.87 9.01
N TYR A 30 10.67 1.50 8.43
CA TYR A 30 11.56 0.85 7.47
C TYR A 30 12.99 1.37 7.52
N GLY A 31 13.93 0.56 7.04
CA GLY A 31 15.34 0.96 6.98
C GLY A 31 16.22 -0.08 6.30
N ILE A 32 17.49 0.26 6.13
CA ILE A 32 18.50 -0.66 5.59
C ILE A 32 18.88 -1.67 6.70
N PRO A 33 18.75 -2.99 6.48
CA PRO A 33 18.97 -3.98 7.53
C PRO A 33 20.32 -3.90 8.24
N SER A 34 21.40 -3.64 7.49
CA SER A 34 22.74 -3.54 8.05
C SER A 34 22.91 -2.30 8.95
N HIS A 35 22.23 -1.21 8.66
CA HIS A 35 22.27 0.02 9.48
C HIS A 35 21.47 -0.16 10.77
N VAL A 36 20.25 -0.67 10.67
CA VAL A 36 19.41 -0.96 11.86
C VAL A 36 20.07 -1.98 12.78
N LYS A 37 20.77 -2.97 12.23
CA LYS A 37 21.56 -3.93 13.03
C LYS A 37 22.69 -3.24 13.82
N LYS A 38 23.37 -2.25 13.23
CA LYS A 38 24.40 -1.47 13.93
C LYS A 38 23.80 -0.65 15.06
N ASP A 39 22.66 -0.01 14.83
CA ASP A 39 21.96 0.76 15.88
C ASP A 39 21.62 -0.13 17.08
N LEU A 40 21.08 -1.32 16.83
CA LEU A 40 20.74 -2.30 17.88
C LEU A 40 21.96 -2.78 18.69
N GLN A 41 23.15 -2.81 18.08
CA GLN A 41 24.39 -3.21 18.77
C GLN A 41 24.92 -2.13 19.72
N THR A 42 24.52 -0.87 19.55
CA THR A 42 24.96 0.22 20.44
C THR A 42 24.38 0.14 21.86
N GLN A 43 23.36 -0.70 22.07
CA GLN A 43 22.65 -0.87 23.36
C GLN A 43 22.03 0.42 23.93
N THR A 44 21.97 1.50 23.16
CA THR A 44 21.33 2.77 23.58
C THR A 44 19.80 2.74 23.51
N GLY A 45 19.25 1.71 22.85
CA GLY A 45 17.83 1.64 22.49
C GLY A 45 17.42 2.62 21.39
N TYR A 46 18.32 3.50 20.90
CA TYR A 46 17.98 4.47 19.86
C TYR A 46 18.21 3.90 18.46
N LEU A 47 17.22 4.00 17.58
CA LEU A 47 17.19 3.45 16.22
C LEU A 47 17.08 4.55 15.15
N PRO A 48 18.12 5.39 14.97
CA PRO A 48 18.09 6.50 14.01
C PRO A 48 18.00 6.05 12.56
N SER A 49 18.42 4.82 12.22
CA SER A 49 18.37 4.30 10.86
C SER A 49 16.97 3.86 10.43
N ILE A 50 15.98 3.91 11.33
CA ILE A 50 14.57 3.64 11.00
C ILE A 50 13.90 4.93 10.56
N ASN A 51 13.39 4.90 9.33
CA ASN A 51 12.53 5.91 8.74
C ASN A 51 11.06 5.50 8.81
N SER A 52 10.18 6.46 8.53
CA SER A 52 8.74 6.21 8.43
C SER A 52 8.15 6.68 7.10
N TYR A 53 7.16 5.95 6.59
CA TYR A 53 6.37 6.36 5.41
C TYR A 53 4.89 6.19 5.72
N GLU A 54 4.18 7.31 5.82
CA GLU A 54 2.72 7.36 6.03
C GLU A 54 1.99 7.29 4.69
N VAL A 55 1.01 6.41 4.59
CA VAL A 55 0.11 6.26 3.43
C VAL A 55 -1.36 6.29 3.85
N ALA A 56 -2.20 6.80 2.96
CA ALA A 56 -3.65 6.92 3.17
C ALA A 56 -4.42 6.21 2.04
N PHE A 57 -5.54 5.59 2.40
CA PHE A 57 -6.33 4.76 1.50
C PHE A 57 -7.77 5.28 1.40
N HIS A 58 -8.10 5.90 0.27
CA HIS A 58 -9.45 6.40 -0.01
C HIS A 58 -10.22 5.49 -0.95
N ARG A 59 -11.56 5.55 -0.90
CA ARG A 59 -12.45 4.82 -1.82
C ARG A 59 -12.11 5.06 -3.29
N CYS A 60 -11.78 6.30 -3.66
CA CYS A 60 -11.45 6.67 -5.03
C CYS A 60 -10.17 6.01 -5.56
N ASN A 61 -9.26 5.57 -4.67
CA ASN A 61 -8.02 4.94 -5.10
C ASN A 61 -8.23 3.50 -5.59
N PHE A 62 -9.27 2.81 -5.14
CA PHE A 62 -9.48 1.39 -5.45
C PHE A 62 -9.51 1.10 -6.96
N LEU A 63 -10.14 1.98 -7.75
CA LEU A 63 -10.18 1.85 -9.21
C LEU A 63 -8.78 1.68 -9.82
N HIS A 64 -7.81 2.49 -9.39
CA HIS A 64 -6.45 2.48 -9.93
C HIS A 64 -5.72 1.14 -9.69
N LEU A 65 -6.08 0.44 -8.61
CA LEU A 65 -5.51 -0.85 -8.23
C LEU A 65 -6.05 -1.99 -9.08
N THR A 66 -7.27 -1.86 -9.63
CA THR A 66 -7.86 -2.86 -10.52
C THR A 66 -7.27 -2.84 -11.93
N GLY A 67 -6.85 -1.66 -12.41
CA GLY A 67 -6.39 -1.47 -13.79
C GLY A 67 -7.48 -1.61 -14.86
N VAL A 68 -8.76 -1.64 -14.50
CA VAL A 68 -9.84 -1.61 -15.50
C VAL A 68 -10.03 -0.19 -16.05
N LYS A 69 -10.54 -0.10 -17.28
CA LYS A 69 -10.95 1.18 -17.88
C LYS A 69 -12.46 1.31 -17.78
N LEU A 70 -12.94 2.33 -17.08
CA LEU A 70 -14.38 2.55 -16.90
C LEU A 70 -15.08 2.87 -18.20
N ASN A 71 -16.33 2.41 -18.31
CA ASN A 71 -17.29 2.94 -19.27
C ASN A 71 -18.00 4.13 -18.62
N THR A 72 -17.69 5.34 -19.07
CA THR A 72 -18.21 6.58 -18.50
C THR A 72 -19.72 6.75 -18.70
N ASN A 73 -20.34 6.00 -19.63
CA ASN A 73 -21.79 6.03 -19.84
C ASN A 73 -22.56 5.33 -18.72
N THR A 74 -21.94 4.37 -18.02
CA THR A 74 -22.59 3.60 -16.95
C THR A 74 -21.96 3.82 -15.58
N VAL A 75 -20.74 4.34 -15.53
CA VAL A 75 -19.99 4.63 -14.31
C VAL A 75 -19.39 6.02 -14.35
N ALA A 76 -20.05 6.95 -13.66
CA ALA A 76 -19.68 8.36 -13.61
C ALA A 76 -18.32 8.68 -12.94
N SER A 77 -17.86 7.85 -12.00
CA SER A 77 -16.64 8.14 -11.23
C SER A 77 -16.00 6.90 -10.61
N SER A 78 -14.77 7.03 -10.11
CA SER A 78 -14.10 5.96 -9.34
C SER A 78 -14.83 5.62 -8.03
N ILE A 79 -15.49 6.60 -7.41
CA ILE A 79 -16.32 6.37 -6.23
C ILE A 79 -17.57 5.57 -6.62
N HIS A 80 -18.26 5.94 -7.71
CA HIS A 80 -19.41 5.19 -8.21
C HIS A 80 -19.01 3.75 -8.59
N PHE A 81 -17.85 3.56 -9.22
CA PHE A 81 -17.29 2.23 -9.48
C PHE A 81 -17.14 1.41 -8.20
N TYR A 82 -16.49 1.99 -7.18
CA TYR A 82 -16.28 1.32 -5.90
C TYR A 82 -17.59 0.98 -5.20
N GLU A 83 -18.56 1.89 -5.20
CA GLU A 83 -19.90 1.61 -4.66
C GLU A 83 -20.61 0.47 -5.37
N LYS A 84 -20.53 0.41 -6.71
CA LYS A 84 -21.07 -0.72 -7.49
C LYS A 84 -20.41 -2.03 -7.08
N CYS A 85 -19.10 -2.03 -6.84
CA CYS A 85 -18.37 -3.22 -6.36
C CYS A 85 -18.91 -3.68 -5.00
N ILE A 86 -18.98 -2.78 -4.02
CA ILE A 86 -19.46 -3.07 -2.66
C ILE A 86 -20.93 -3.53 -2.65
N LYS A 87 -21.78 -2.92 -3.48
CA LYS A 87 -23.20 -3.29 -3.61
C LYS A 87 -23.42 -4.54 -4.47
N LYS A 88 -22.36 -5.17 -4.99
CA LYS A 88 -22.42 -6.33 -5.92
C LYS A 88 -23.25 -6.05 -7.18
N ARG A 89 -23.16 -4.81 -7.70
CA ARG A 89 -23.88 -4.32 -8.88
C ARG A 89 -22.95 -4.02 -10.07
N LEU A 90 -21.68 -4.42 -10.00
CA LEU A 90 -20.74 -4.25 -11.10
C LEU A 90 -21.07 -5.23 -12.23
N THR A 91 -21.20 -4.71 -13.46
CA THR A 91 -21.54 -5.50 -14.65
C THR A 91 -20.43 -5.45 -15.70
N GLU A 92 -20.50 -6.33 -16.70
CA GLU A 92 -19.50 -6.36 -17.78
C GLU A 92 -19.50 -5.08 -18.64
N ASN A 93 -20.61 -4.36 -18.69
CA ASN A 93 -20.76 -3.11 -19.44
C ASN A 93 -20.10 -1.92 -18.74
N ASP A 94 -19.80 -2.05 -17.45
CA ASP A 94 -19.25 -0.97 -16.63
C ASP A 94 -17.77 -0.68 -16.88
N PHE A 95 -17.06 -1.61 -17.51
CA PHE A 95 -15.63 -1.47 -17.74
C PHE A 95 -15.12 -2.32 -18.90
N SER A 96 -13.88 -2.05 -19.31
CA SER A 96 -13.09 -2.87 -20.22
C SER A 96 -11.75 -3.24 -19.60
N LEU A 97 -11.21 -4.39 -20.01
CA LEU A 97 -9.86 -4.82 -19.65
C LEU A 97 -8.85 -4.14 -20.59
N ALA A 98 -7.68 -3.77 -20.07
CA ALA A 98 -6.61 -3.21 -20.89
C ALA A 98 -6.08 -4.26 -21.87
N LYS A 99 -5.95 -3.87 -23.15
CA LYS A 99 -5.50 -4.76 -24.24
C LYS A 99 -4.07 -5.30 -24.05
N ASN A 100 -3.23 -4.56 -23.31
CA ASN A 100 -1.83 -4.93 -23.06
C ASN A 100 -1.65 -5.92 -21.89
N GLY A 101 -2.74 -6.48 -21.34
CA GLY A 101 -2.69 -7.46 -20.26
C GLY A 101 -2.42 -6.90 -18.85
N SER A 102 -2.16 -5.59 -18.71
CA SER A 102 -1.86 -4.97 -17.42
C SER A 102 -2.98 -5.13 -16.39
N THR A 103 -4.25 -5.10 -16.81
CA THR A 103 -5.39 -5.39 -15.93
C THR A 103 -5.30 -6.79 -15.33
N VAL A 104 -4.95 -7.80 -16.14
CA VAL A 104 -4.83 -9.20 -15.68
C VAL A 104 -3.75 -9.30 -14.61
N GLN A 105 -2.58 -8.72 -14.88
CA GLN A 105 -1.46 -8.71 -13.92
C GLN A 105 -1.83 -8.06 -12.59
N LYS A 106 -2.58 -6.95 -12.62
CA LYS A 106 -3.08 -6.30 -11.40
C LYS A 106 -4.07 -7.17 -10.65
N LEU A 107 -5.06 -7.76 -11.34
CA LEU A 107 -6.07 -8.61 -10.70
C LEU A 107 -5.47 -9.87 -10.06
N ASP A 108 -4.39 -10.42 -10.61
CA ASP A 108 -3.69 -11.59 -10.05
C ASP A 108 -3.15 -11.35 -8.62
N VAL A 109 -2.79 -10.11 -8.29
CA VAL A 109 -2.24 -9.75 -6.96
C VAL A 109 -3.22 -8.93 -6.12
N LEU A 110 -4.33 -8.47 -6.70
CA LEU A 110 -5.24 -7.49 -6.11
C LEU A 110 -5.73 -7.92 -4.72
N GLU A 111 -6.34 -9.10 -4.59
CA GLU A 111 -6.88 -9.60 -3.32
C GLU A 111 -5.81 -9.66 -2.22
N ASN A 112 -4.63 -10.20 -2.56
CA ASN A 112 -3.51 -10.32 -1.62
C ASN A 112 -2.99 -8.96 -1.17
N MET A 113 -2.96 -7.98 -2.07
CA MET A 113 -2.53 -6.62 -1.76
C MET A 113 -3.54 -5.88 -0.89
N MET A 114 -4.83 -6.27 -0.83
CA MET A 114 -5.76 -5.66 0.13
C MET A 114 -5.44 -6.04 1.58
N LEU A 115 -4.61 -7.07 1.79
CA LEU A 115 -4.11 -7.55 3.09
C LEU A 115 -2.69 -7.03 3.41
N LEU A 116 -2.22 -6.01 2.68
CA LEU A 116 -0.83 -5.52 2.72
C LEU A 116 -0.30 -5.19 4.12
N LYS A 117 -1.18 -4.79 5.07
CA LYS A 117 -0.78 -4.43 6.43
C LYS A 117 0.04 -5.54 7.12
N LYS A 118 -0.26 -6.81 6.81
CA LYS A 118 0.42 -7.99 7.36
C LYS A 118 1.52 -8.53 6.45
N SER A 119 1.39 -8.36 5.13
CA SER A 119 2.21 -9.08 4.13
C SER A 119 3.36 -8.27 3.52
N ILE A 120 3.39 -6.94 3.70
CA ILE A 120 4.52 -6.12 3.24
C ILE A 120 5.79 -6.46 4.03
N THR A 121 6.90 -6.51 3.30
CA THR A 121 8.24 -6.83 3.83
C THR A 121 9.30 -5.82 3.40
N MET A 122 9.06 -5.10 2.30
CA MET A 122 10.03 -4.20 1.69
C MET A 122 9.36 -2.92 1.19
N ILE A 123 10.14 -1.85 1.10
CA ILE A 123 9.75 -0.55 0.58
C ILE A 123 10.96 0.14 -0.07
N GLY A 124 10.74 0.95 -1.10
CA GLY A 124 11.82 1.68 -1.77
C GLY A 124 11.32 2.68 -2.80
N GLU A 125 12.21 3.59 -3.20
CA GLU A 125 11.96 4.49 -4.35
C GLU A 125 11.76 3.67 -5.61
N PHE A 126 10.74 4.01 -6.38
CA PHE A 126 10.41 3.32 -7.62
C PHE A 126 11.38 3.75 -8.73
N THR A 127 12.03 2.78 -9.38
CA THR A 127 13.05 3.03 -10.41
C THR A 127 12.72 2.45 -11.78
N ASP A 128 11.58 1.76 -11.91
CA ASP A 128 11.21 1.11 -13.15
C ASP A 128 10.81 2.16 -14.21
N LYS A 129 11.39 2.04 -15.41
CA LYS A 129 11.21 2.94 -16.56
C LYS A 129 9.98 2.58 -17.40
N GLY A 130 8.98 1.94 -16.80
CA GLY A 130 7.74 1.55 -17.47
C GLY A 130 7.01 2.80 -18.02
N PRO A 131 6.64 2.84 -19.31
CA PRO A 131 6.32 4.08 -20.04
C PRO A 131 5.07 4.88 -19.57
N GLN A 132 4.40 4.55 -18.46
CA GLN A 132 3.13 5.20 -18.07
C GLN A 132 2.89 5.27 -16.54
N LEU A 133 3.88 4.98 -15.69
CA LEU A 133 3.69 4.94 -14.24
C LEU A 133 4.42 6.10 -13.56
N PHE A 134 3.66 7.13 -13.18
CA PHE A 134 4.14 8.17 -12.27
C PHE A 134 3.90 7.70 -10.83
N THR A 135 4.87 6.94 -10.29
CA THR A 135 4.88 6.40 -8.91
C THR A 135 6.18 6.82 -8.25
N GLU A 136 6.11 7.25 -7.00
CA GLU A 136 7.29 7.74 -6.27
C GLU A 136 7.93 6.60 -5.47
N LYS A 137 7.12 5.94 -4.63
CA LYS A 137 7.58 4.87 -3.74
C LYS A 137 6.72 3.63 -3.89
N VAL A 138 7.30 2.45 -3.75
CA VAL A 138 6.58 1.17 -3.75
C VAL A 138 6.81 0.43 -2.45
N ALA A 139 5.79 -0.27 -1.96
CA ALA A 139 5.89 -1.19 -0.82
C ALA A 139 5.27 -2.55 -1.19
N GLY A 140 5.84 -3.64 -0.71
CA GLY A 140 5.44 -4.96 -1.18
C GLY A 140 6.30 -6.11 -0.68
N ASN A 141 6.29 -7.18 -1.46
CA ASN A 141 7.09 -8.38 -1.27
C ASN A 141 7.49 -8.94 -2.66
N ILE A 142 7.97 -10.18 -2.69
CA ILE A 142 8.42 -10.83 -3.93
C ILE A 142 7.29 -11.21 -4.89
N CYS A 143 6.04 -11.25 -4.41
CA CYS A 143 4.88 -11.62 -5.23
C CYS A 143 4.21 -10.41 -5.90
N GLY A 144 4.33 -9.22 -5.30
CA GLY A 144 3.75 -8.00 -5.81
C GLY A 144 3.99 -6.81 -4.89
N CYS A 145 3.79 -5.61 -5.45
CA CYS A 145 3.91 -4.36 -4.72
C CYS A 145 2.82 -3.36 -5.11
N ILE A 146 2.56 -2.43 -4.19
CA ILE A 146 1.69 -1.28 -4.37
C ILE A 146 2.53 -0.03 -4.53
N GLY A 147 2.18 0.78 -5.52
CA GLY A 147 2.78 2.09 -5.76
C GLY A 147 2.03 3.19 -5.02
N PHE A 148 2.79 4.16 -4.54
CA PHE A 148 2.30 5.35 -3.87
C PHE A 148 2.81 6.62 -4.56
N ILE A 149 1.98 7.65 -4.51
CA ILE A 149 2.27 8.98 -4.98
C ILE A 149 1.71 10.00 -3.98
N GLN A 150 2.41 11.11 -3.77
CA GLN A 150 1.84 12.22 -3.03
C GLN A 150 0.71 12.91 -3.82
N ASP A 151 -0.49 12.89 -3.27
CA ASP A 151 -1.62 13.66 -3.81
C ASP A 151 -1.36 15.16 -3.66
N LYS A 152 -1.45 15.90 -4.77
CA LYS A 152 -1.06 17.33 -4.80
C LYS A 152 -1.91 18.22 -3.90
N LYS A 153 -3.17 17.84 -3.66
CA LYS A 153 -4.14 18.64 -2.90
C LYS A 153 -4.03 18.37 -1.40
N THR A 154 -4.07 17.09 -1.02
CA THR A 154 -4.08 16.65 0.38
C THR A 154 -2.68 16.48 0.97
N LYS A 155 -1.65 16.41 0.12
CA LYS A 155 -0.25 16.10 0.49
C LYS A 155 -0.04 14.71 1.10
N LEU A 156 -1.04 13.84 0.99
CA LEU A 156 -0.98 12.48 1.49
C LEU A 156 -0.43 11.53 0.44
N ASN A 157 0.33 10.54 0.86
CA ASN A 157 0.75 9.46 -0.04
C ASN A 157 -0.42 8.50 -0.22
N VAL A 158 -0.92 8.38 -1.44
CA VAL A 158 -2.07 7.54 -1.78
C VAL A 158 -1.68 6.49 -2.80
N PRO A 159 -2.33 5.32 -2.80
CA PRO A 159 -1.98 4.27 -3.73
C PRO A 159 -2.48 4.62 -5.14
N ASN A 160 -1.62 4.39 -6.14
CA ASN A 160 -1.91 4.73 -7.54
C ASN A 160 -1.78 3.54 -8.50
N THR A 161 -1.15 2.44 -8.08
CA THR A 161 -0.98 1.25 -8.92
C THR A 161 -0.66 -0.01 -8.12
N LEU A 162 -0.88 -1.17 -8.74
CA LEU A 162 -0.36 -2.46 -8.31
C LEU A 162 0.55 -3.04 -9.39
N LEU A 163 1.59 -3.75 -8.97
CA LEU A 163 2.53 -4.43 -9.84
C LEU A 163 2.70 -5.88 -9.39
N LYS A 164 2.51 -6.81 -10.32
CA LYS A 164 2.86 -8.23 -10.14
C LYS A 164 4.33 -8.42 -10.51
N LYS A 165 5.21 -7.92 -9.64
CA LYS A 165 6.67 -7.98 -9.76
C LYS A 165 7.29 -8.19 -8.39
N ASP A 166 8.48 -8.76 -8.36
CA ASP A 166 9.31 -8.68 -7.17
C ASP A 166 9.69 -7.22 -6.94
N ILE A 167 9.44 -6.72 -5.73
CA ILE A 167 9.77 -5.33 -5.37
C ILE A 167 11.26 -5.00 -5.57
N ARG A 168 12.15 -5.98 -5.46
CA ARG A 168 13.60 -5.80 -5.67
C ARG A 168 13.94 -5.43 -7.12
N ASP A 169 13.10 -5.83 -8.07
CA ASP A 169 13.30 -5.54 -9.50
C ASP A 169 12.83 -4.13 -9.89
N VAL A 170 12.09 -3.46 -9.00
CA VAL A 170 11.45 -2.16 -9.29
C VAL A 170 11.83 -1.06 -8.30
N THR A 171 12.75 -1.34 -7.38
CA THR A 171 13.23 -0.38 -6.38
C THR A 171 14.70 -0.04 -6.56
N ALA A 172 15.06 1.18 -6.14
CA ALA A 172 16.46 1.56 -5.99
C ALA A 172 17.17 0.65 -4.98
N VAL A 173 18.43 0.32 -5.26
CA VAL A 173 19.29 -0.44 -4.36
C VAL A 173 19.98 0.53 -3.38
N PRO A 174 20.02 0.24 -2.07
CA PRO A 174 19.47 -0.96 -1.42
C PRO A 174 17.96 -0.86 -1.16
N THR A 175 17.21 -1.92 -1.50
CA THR A 175 15.81 -2.06 -1.09
C THR A 175 15.73 -2.08 0.45
N GLN A 176 14.81 -1.31 1.01
CA GLN A 176 14.70 -1.17 2.46
C GLN A 176 13.71 -2.19 3.02
N LYS A 177 14.03 -2.76 4.18
CA LYS A 177 13.16 -3.69 4.89
C LYS A 177 12.12 -2.91 5.68
N VAL A 178 10.87 -3.35 5.63
CA VAL A 178 9.81 -2.89 6.53
C VAL A 178 9.91 -3.69 7.83
N PHE A 179 10.28 -2.99 8.90
CA PHE A 179 10.40 -3.53 10.25
C PHE A 179 9.09 -3.42 11.03
N GLY A 180 8.20 -2.49 10.69
CA GLY A 180 6.95 -2.33 11.39
C GLY A 180 5.84 -1.79 10.51
N THR A 181 4.61 -2.21 10.81
CA THR A 181 3.39 -1.66 10.25
C THR A 181 2.47 -1.27 11.39
N ILE A 182 2.20 0.02 11.52
CA ILE A 182 1.27 0.56 12.51
C ILE A 182 0.16 1.28 11.75
N SER A 183 -1.08 1.17 12.22
CA SER A 183 -2.22 1.82 11.59
C SER A 183 -3.00 2.69 12.56
N LYS A 184 -3.80 3.59 11.99
CA LYS A 184 -4.81 4.37 12.70
C LYS A 184 -6.00 4.66 11.79
N GLN A 185 -7.13 4.97 12.40
CA GLN A 185 -8.26 5.55 11.68
C GLN A 185 -7.93 7.00 11.28
N TYR A 186 -8.61 7.49 10.25
CA TYR A 186 -8.35 8.83 9.71
C TYR A 186 -8.50 9.96 10.74
N THR A 187 -9.44 9.80 11.67
CA THR A 187 -9.78 10.79 12.71
C THR A 187 -8.84 10.73 13.91
N GLU A 188 -8.02 9.69 14.04
CA GLU A 188 -7.11 9.54 15.17
C GLU A 188 -5.86 10.39 14.98
N ALA A 189 -5.41 11.05 16.05
CA ALA A 189 -4.20 11.86 16.02
C ALA A 189 -2.94 10.99 15.87
N LYS A 190 -2.85 9.89 16.64
CA LYS A 190 -1.65 9.06 16.75
C LYS A 190 -1.86 7.63 16.30
N TYR A 191 -0.79 6.99 15.85
CA TYR A 191 -0.73 5.58 15.49
C TYR A 191 -0.66 4.70 16.73
N SER A 192 -1.63 3.79 16.88
CA SER A 192 -1.77 2.93 18.07
C SER A 192 -1.93 1.46 17.72
N ASN A 193 -2.46 1.13 16.53
CA ASN A 193 -2.74 -0.25 16.17
C ASN A 193 -1.52 -0.90 15.48
N ILE A 194 -0.68 -1.56 16.25
CA ILE A 194 0.50 -2.29 15.79
C ILE A 194 0.06 -3.58 15.09
N ILE A 195 0.23 -3.65 13.78
CA ILE A 195 -0.16 -4.82 12.97
C ILE A 195 0.98 -5.84 12.90
N LYS A 196 2.20 -5.35 12.75
CA LYS A 196 3.41 -6.15 12.58
C LYS A 196 4.58 -5.36 13.14
N LEU A 197 5.47 -6.04 13.85
CA LEU A 197 6.75 -5.51 14.27
C LEU A 197 7.80 -6.62 14.17
N ASP A 198 8.99 -6.27 13.71
CA ASP A 198 10.12 -7.18 13.68
C ASP A 198 10.54 -7.53 15.10
N LYS A 199 10.93 -8.79 15.33
CA LYS A 199 11.32 -9.29 16.65
C LYS A 199 12.50 -8.52 17.25
N CYS A 200 13.33 -7.91 16.42
CA CYS A 200 14.46 -7.11 16.89
C CYS A 200 14.06 -5.73 17.41
N ILE A 201 12.82 -5.28 17.21
CA ILE A 201 12.33 -3.99 17.68
C ILE A 201 11.37 -4.23 18.83
N ASP A 202 11.71 -3.66 19.98
CA ASP A 202 10.80 -3.52 21.10
C ASP A 202 10.29 -2.07 21.11
N ILE A 203 9.01 -1.86 20.81
CA ILE A 203 8.45 -0.51 20.70
C ILE A 203 8.49 0.27 22.02
N MET A 204 8.52 -0.44 23.16
CA MET A 204 8.55 0.18 24.49
C MET A 204 9.96 0.67 24.84
N ASN A 205 10.96 -0.14 24.51
CA ASN A 205 12.36 0.11 24.88
C ASN A 205 13.16 0.84 23.79
N CYS A 206 12.78 0.66 22.52
CA CYS A 206 13.42 1.36 21.41
C CYS A 206 12.87 2.78 21.26
N ARG A 207 13.74 3.73 20.91
CA ARG A 207 13.40 5.11 20.53
C ARG A 207 13.72 5.35 19.07
N PHE A 208 12.82 6.00 18.36
CA PHE A 208 12.98 6.42 16.97
C PHE A 208 13.29 7.91 16.90
N SER A 209 13.43 8.43 15.68
CA SER A 209 13.55 9.87 15.47
C SER A 209 12.32 10.63 16.02
N GLN A 210 12.51 11.89 16.41
CA GLN A 210 11.43 12.71 16.98
C GLN A 210 10.20 12.80 16.06
N GLN A 211 10.40 12.77 14.75
CA GLN A 211 9.32 12.75 13.77
C GLN A 211 8.42 11.53 13.94
N ILE A 212 9.01 10.34 14.13
CA ILE A 212 8.28 9.09 14.33
C ILE A 212 7.60 9.09 15.71
N GLU A 213 8.32 9.53 16.75
CA GLU A 213 7.79 9.63 18.12
C GLU A 213 6.55 10.53 18.22
N ASN A 214 6.51 11.60 17.43
CA ASN A 214 5.35 12.49 17.38
C ASN A 214 4.11 11.82 16.75
N LEU A 215 4.32 10.84 15.86
CA LEU A 215 3.25 10.13 15.15
C LEU A 215 2.70 8.95 15.97
N ILE A 216 3.54 8.22 16.69
CA ILE A 216 3.14 7.01 17.40
C ILE A 216 2.62 7.30 18.82
N LYS A 217 1.70 6.47 19.29
CA LYS A 217 1.26 6.44 20.68
C LYS A 217 2.10 5.39 21.41
N ARG A 218 2.92 5.83 22.36
CA ARG A 218 3.49 4.95 23.39
C ARG A 218 2.40 4.74 24.43
N THR A 219 1.97 3.50 24.63
CA THR A 219 1.06 3.09 25.72
C THR A 219 1.79 2.11 26.59
#